data_AF-A0A816HHB2-F1
#
_entry.id   AF-A0A816HHB2-F1
#
_cell.length_a   1.000
_cell.length_b   1.000
_cell.length_c   1.000
_cell.angle_alpha   90.00
_cell.angle_beta   90.00
_cell.angle_gamma   90.00
#
_symmetry.space_group_name_H-M   'P 1'
#
loop_
_entity.id
_entity.type
_entity.pdbx_description
1 polymer ?
#
loop_
_entity_poly.entity_id
_entity_poly.type
_entity_poly.pdbx_seq_one_letter_code
_entity_poly.pdbx_strand_id
1 'polypeptide(L)'
;MDERSFEHEFFLRIAQSFPLMEKLKVVNETPQKNKLCSESKHDNRDLSIIKYPHLNDLILYEVHDDYIEQFLADTKMCVSNHVNLSIEYEPLRRVTHNFTRNATRSNCTKLNSLYLNGKRRASKLVKTYFPHTKIL
;
A
#
# COMPACT_ATOMS: atom_id res chain seq x y z
N MET A 1 -23.53 -3.14 -7.75
CA MET A 1 -22.20 -3.06 -7.11
C MET A 1 -21.39 -2.10 -7.94
N ASP A 2 -20.78 -1.08 -7.33
CA ASP A 2 -19.94 -0.14 -8.08
C ASP A 2 -18.65 -0.88 -8.48
N GLU A 3 -18.45 -1.07 -9.78
CA GLU A 3 -17.32 -1.83 -10.33
C GLU A 3 -16.06 -0.96 -10.49
N ARG A 4 -16.15 0.32 -10.12
CA ARG A 4 -15.06 1.29 -10.24
C ARG A 4 -14.05 1.14 -9.11
N SER A 5 -12.77 1.15 -9.47
CA SER A 5 -11.71 1.23 -8.48
C SER A 5 -11.72 2.57 -7.76
N PHE A 6 -11.42 2.55 -6.47
CA PHE A 6 -11.20 3.76 -5.70
C PHE A 6 -9.97 4.48 -6.26
N GLU A 7 -10.14 5.75 -6.63
CA GLU A 7 -9.06 6.58 -7.13
C GLU A 7 -8.32 7.29 -5.99
N HIS A 8 -7.25 8.02 -6.29
CA HIS A 8 -6.49 8.80 -5.31
C HIS A 8 -7.32 9.76 -4.48
N GLU A 9 -8.36 10.32 -5.10
CA GLU A 9 -9.30 11.20 -4.40
C GLU A 9 -10.04 10.49 -3.25
N PHE A 10 -10.30 9.19 -3.35
CA PHE A 10 -10.96 8.43 -2.29
C PHE A 10 -10.11 8.40 -1.02
N PHE A 11 -8.83 8.06 -1.16
CA PHE A 11 -7.90 8.05 -0.03
C PHE A 11 -7.66 9.45 0.52
N LEU A 12 -7.61 10.47 -0.35
CA LEU A 12 -7.51 11.87 0.08
C LEU A 12 -8.70 12.27 0.97
N ARG A 13 -9.93 11.93 0.56
CA ARG A 13 -11.15 12.22 1.35
C ARG A 13 -11.16 11.50 2.69
N ILE A 14 -10.66 10.26 2.76
CA ILE A 14 -10.48 9.56 4.04
C ILE A 14 -9.50 10.32 4.94
N ALA A 15 -8.34 10.71 4.43
CA ALA A 15 -7.33 11.43 5.21
C ALA A 15 -7.87 12.77 5.75
N GLN A 16 -8.65 13.49 4.95
CA GLN A 16 -9.26 14.76 5.35
C GLN A 16 -10.38 14.59 6.37
N SER A 17 -11.18 13.53 6.23
CA SER A 17 -12.33 13.27 7.11
C SER A 17 -11.92 12.65 8.44
N PHE A 18 -10.80 11.92 8.45
CA PHE A 18 -10.28 11.22 9.63
C PHE A 18 -8.80 11.56 9.86
N PRO A 19 -8.47 12.83 10.20
CA PRO A 19 -7.08 13.27 10.33
C PRO A 19 -6.31 12.55 11.46
N LEU A 20 -7.02 12.06 12.48
CA LEU A 20 -6.45 11.34 13.64
C LEU A 20 -6.55 9.80 13.50
N MET A 21 -6.78 9.27 12.30
CA MET A 21 -6.95 7.84 12.11
C MET A 21 -5.68 7.05 12.42
N GLU A 22 -5.76 6.17 13.40
CA GLU A 22 -4.65 5.29 13.81
C GLU A 22 -4.63 3.96 13.07
N LYS A 23 -5.78 3.52 12.58
CA LYS A 23 -5.94 2.22 11.93
C LYS A 23 -6.80 2.30 10.69
N LEU A 24 -6.28 1.80 9.57
CA LEU A 24 -7.01 1.69 8.31
C LEU A 24 -7.01 0.23 7.87
N LYS A 25 -8.21 -0.33 7.67
CA LYS A 25 -8.41 -1.65 7.09
C LYS A 25 -9.11 -1.49 5.74
N VAL A 26 -8.44 -1.91 4.68
CA VAL A 26 -9.01 -1.97 3.33
C VAL A 26 -9.19 -3.44 2.97
N VAL A 27 -10.43 -3.82 2.68
CA VAL A 27 -10.79 -5.14 2.20
C VAL A 27 -11.52 -4.98 0.89
N ASN A 28 -11.18 -5.80 -0.09
CA ASN A 28 -11.91 -5.83 -1.34
C ASN A 28 -12.36 -7.27 -1.66
N GLU A 29 -13.50 -7.66 -1.13
CA GLU A 29 -14.05 -9.03 -1.24
C GLU A 29 -14.36 -9.45 -2.69
N THR A 30 -14.45 -8.49 -3.62
CA THR A 30 -14.69 -8.76 -5.04
C THR A 30 -13.64 -8.11 -5.94
N PRO A 31 -13.05 -8.84 -6.90
CA PRO A 31 -12.14 -8.24 -7.87
C PRO A 31 -12.86 -7.15 -8.67
N GLN A 32 -12.28 -5.94 -8.69
CA GLN A 32 -12.80 -4.86 -9.51
C GLN A 32 -12.40 -5.11 -10.97
N LYS A 33 -13.39 -5.37 -11.83
CA LYS A 33 -13.19 -5.83 -13.21
C LYS A 33 -12.70 -4.75 -14.17
N ASN A 34 -12.88 -3.48 -13.82
CA ASN A 34 -12.78 -2.35 -14.76
C ASN A 34 -11.74 -1.30 -14.36
N LYS A 35 -10.56 -1.72 -13.92
CA LYS A 35 -9.39 -0.90 -14.21
C LYS A 35 -8.87 -1.33 -15.56
N LEU A 36 -9.35 -0.66 -16.60
CA LEU A 36 -8.58 -0.57 -17.82
C LEU A 36 -7.17 -0.17 -17.37
N CYS A 37 -6.16 -0.98 -17.69
CA CYS A 37 -4.81 -0.49 -17.95
C CYS A 37 -4.88 0.49 -19.14
N SER A 38 -5.75 1.50 -19.07
CA SER A 38 -5.62 2.67 -19.89
C SER A 38 -4.39 3.36 -19.36
N GLU A 39 -3.38 3.32 -20.20
CA GLU A 39 -2.25 4.22 -20.28
C GLU A 39 -2.67 5.71 -20.27
N SER A 40 -3.49 6.16 -19.32
CA SER A 40 -3.46 7.54 -18.87
C SER A 40 -2.27 7.59 -17.89
N LYS A 41 -1.05 8.01 -18.25
CA LYS A 41 -0.68 9.25 -18.96
C LYS A 41 -1.51 10.48 -18.58
N HIS A 42 -2.37 10.41 -17.57
CA HIS A 42 -2.57 11.59 -16.76
C HIS A 42 -1.34 11.68 -15.87
N ASP A 43 -0.58 12.73 -16.11
CA ASP A 43 0.57 13.13 -15.31
C ASP A 43 0.26 12.96 -13.81
N ASN A 44 0.72 11.85 -13.23
CA ASN A 44 0.82 11.66 -11.78
C ASN A 44 1.80 12.66 -11.13
N ARG A 45 2.26 13.67 -11.86
CA ARG A 45 3.22 14.68 -11.40
C ARG A 45 2.59 15.69 -10.44
N ASP A 46 1.26 15.87 -10.49
CA ASP A 46 0.57 16.92 -9.73
C ASP A 46 -0.41 16.41 -8.65
N LEU A 47 -0.48 15.11 -8.39
CA LEU A 47 -1.30 14.62 -7.29
C LEU A 47 -0.61 14.91 -5.95
N SER A 48 -1.29 15.70 -5.10
CA SER A 48 -0.85 15.97 -3.74
C SER A 48 -0.58 14.66 -2.98
N ILE A 49 0.60 14.56 -2.38
CA ILE A 49 0.98 13.45 -1.50
C ILE A 49 -0.02 13.39 -0.33
N ILE A 50 -0.71 12.26 -0.18
CA ILE A 50 -1.65 12.07 0.93
C ILE A 50 -0.86 11.74 2.18
N LYS A 51 -1.17 12.40 3.30
CA LYS A 51 -0.52 12.19 4.60
C LYS A 51 -1.48 11.55 5.58
N TYR A 52 -1.01 10.52 6.27
CA TYR A 52 -1.72 9.91 7.40
C TYR A 52 -0.80 9.95 8.63
N PRO A 53 -0.76 11.08 9.35
CA PRO A 53 0.25 11.34 10.36
C PRO A 53 0.14 10.43 11.59
N HIS A 54 -1.07 9.99 11.93
CA HIS A 54 -1.34 9.15 13.10
C HIS A 54 -1.54 7.67 12.78
N LEU A 55 -1.52 7.30 11.49
CA LEU A 55 -1.75 5.91 11.09
C LEU A 55 -0.60 5.05 11.59
N ASN A 56 -0.90 4.03 12.36
CA ASN A 56 0.05 3.09 12.93
C ASN A 56 -0.22 1.66 12.45
N ASP A 57 -1.47 1.34 12.08
CA ASP A 57 -1.85 0.02 11.58
C ASP A 57 -2.54 0.11 10.21
N LEU A 58 -1.93 -0.51 9.21
CA LEU A 58 -2.49 -0.63 7.86
C LEU A 58 -2.73 -2.11 7.53
N ILE A 59 -3.99 -2.46 7.27
CA ILE A 59 -4.40 -3.82 6.93
C ILE A 59 -4.96 -3.83 5.51
N LEU A 60 -4.29 -4.56 4.63
CA LEU A 60 -4.61 -4.71 3.22
C LEU A 60 -4.92 -6.19 2.94
N TYR A 61 -6.20 -6.52 2.78
CA TYR A 61 -6.65 -7.90 2.59
C TYR A 61 -7.52 -8.04 1.34
N GLU A 62 -7.21 -9.00 0.46
CA GLU A 62 -7.87 -9.21 -0.83
C GLU A 62 -7.93 -7.94 -1.71
N VAL A 63 -7.01 -7.00 -1.49
CA VAL A 63 -7.00 -5.70 -2.18
C VAL A 63 -6.38 -5.79 -3.58
N HIS A 64 -6.82 -4.88 -4.47
CA HIS A 64 -6.20 -4.70 -5.78
C HIS A 64 -4.77 -4.16 -5.66
N ASP A 65 -3.91 -4.55 -6.60
CA ASP A 65 -2.47 -4.18 -6.63
C ASP A 65 -2.27 -2.66 -6.61
N ASP A 66 -3.16 -1.89 -7.22
CA ASP A 66 -3.04 -0.43 -7.23
C ASP A 66 -3.23 0.22 -5.87
N TYR A 67 -4.05 -0.36 -5.00
CA TYR A 67 -4.21 0.15 -3.63
C TYR A 67 -2.91 -0.06 -2.87
N ILE A 68 -2.34 -1.25 -2.99
CA ILE A 68 -1.03 -1.55 -2.41
C ILE A 68 0.01 -0.58 -2.97
N GLU A 69 0.02 -0.33 -4.28
CA GLU A 69 0.94 0.63 -4.88
C GLU A 69 0.74 2.04 -4.34
N GLN A 70 -0.50 2.47 -4.13
CA GLN A 70 -0.82 3.78 -3.59
C GLN A 70 -0.28 4.00 -2.17
N PHE A 71 -0.35 2.98 -1.32
CA PHE A 71 0.20 3.04 0.03
C PHE A 71 1.73 2.91 0.06
N LEU A 72 2.29 2.05 -0.81
CA LEU A 72 3.73 1.76 -0.78
C LEU A 72 4.57 2.73 -1.62
N ALA A 73 4.01 3.39 -2.63
CA ALA A 73 4.75 4.38 -3.41
C ALA A 73 4.83 5.72 -2.66
N ASP A 74 6.06 6.19 -2.45
CA ASP A 74 6.33 7.45 -1.75
C ASP A 74 5.88 8.69 -2.53
N THR A 75 5.72 8.56 -3.85
CA THR A 75 5.16 9.59 -4.72
C THR A 75 3.66 9.80 -4.54
N LYS A 76 2.95 8.84 -3.91
CA LYS A 76 1.49 8.87 -3.77
C LYS A 76 1.07 9.12 -2.31
N MET A 77 1.83 8.60 -1.36
CA MET A 77 1.46 8.65 0.04
C MET A 77 2.68 8.79 0.94
N CYS A 78 2.54 9.57 2.01
CA CYS A 78 3.50 9.63 3.10
C CYS A 78 2.84 9.05 4.35
N VAL A 79 3.17 7.81 4.65
CA VAL A 79 2.82 7.16 5.91
C VAL A 79 3.72 7.67 7.04
N SER A 80 3.20 7.63 8.27
CA SER A 80 3.98 7.92 9.47
C SER A 80 5.18 6.98 9.59
N ASN A 81 6.17 7.37 10.41
CA ASN A 81 7.20 6.42 10.80
C ASN A 81 6.58 5.40 11.77
N HIS A 82 6.91 4.13 11.58
CA HIS A 82 6.50 3.00 12.43
C HIS A 82 5.13 2.35 12.12
N VAL A 83 4.69 2.38 10.87
CA VAL A 83 3.47 1.66 10.46
C VAL A 83 3.66 0.14 10.51
N ASN A 84 2.71 -0.56 11.08
CA ASN A 84 2.54 -2.01 10.98
C ASN A 84 1.69 -2.32 9.74
N LEU A 85 2.26 -3.07 8.78
CA LEU A 85 1.56 -3.47 7.57
C LEU A 85 1.17 -4.95 7.65
N SER A 86 -0.13 -5.24 7.51
CA SER A 86 -0.64 -6.59 7.29
C SER A 86 -1.10 -6.74 5.85
N ILE A 87 -0.50 -7.66 5.10
CA ILE A 87 -0.76 -7.82 3.66
C ILE A 87 -0.52 -9.26 3.18
N GLU A 88 -1.17 -9.67 2.10
CA GLU A 88 -0.88 -10.93 1.42
C GLU A 88 0.45 -10.90 0.65
N TYR A 89 1.16 -12.03 0.69
CA TYR A 89 2.49 -12.13 0.06
C TYR A 89 2.47 -11.96 -1.47
N GLU A 90 1.53 -12.60 -2.16
CA GLU A 90 1.52 -12.61 -3.64
C GLU A 90 1.24 -11.21 -4.23
N PRO A 91 0.22 -10.45 -3.76
CA PRO A 91 0.02 -9.06 -4.16
C PRO A 91 1.23 -8.16 -3.84
N LEU A 92 1.80 -8.29 -2.64
CA LEU A 92 3.00 -7.54 -2.26
C LEU A 92 4.17 -7.84 -3.21
N ARG A 93 4.39 -9.11 -3.55
CA ARG A 93 5.43 -9.53 -4.48
C ARG A 93 5.23 -8.93 -5.87
N ARG A 94 4.00 -8.88 -6.39
CA ARG A 94 3.69 -8.28 -7.69
C ARG A 94 4.00 -6.79 -7.71
N VAL A 95 3.48 -6.03 -6.75
CA VAL A 95 3.62 -4.56 -6.69
C VAL A 95 5.06 -4.11 -6.48
N THR A 96 5.82 -4.87 -5.70
CA THR A 96 7.26 -4.61 -5.47
C THR A 96 8.16 -5.14 -6.59
N HIS A 97 7.59 -5.72 -7.66
CA HIS A 97 8.31 -6.38 -8.74
C HIS A 97 9.33 -7.39 -8.19
N ASN A 98 8.85 -8.40 -7.47
CA ASN A 98 9.69 -9.38 -6.75
C ASN A 98 10.70 -8.72 -5.81
N PHE A 99 10.29 -7.66 -5.09
CA PHE A 99 11.14 -6.92 -4.14
C PHE A 99 12.37 -6.26 -4.80
N THR A 100 12.17 -5.61 -5.94
CA THR A 100 13.22 -4.86 -6.66
C THR A 100 12.84 -3.43 -7.03
N ARG A 101 11.57 -3.03 -6.87
CA ARG A 101 11.03 -1.74 -7.34
C ARG A 101 11.34 -0.55 -6.41
N ASN A 102 12.37 0.23 -6.71
CA ASN A 102 12.79 1.38 -5.88
C ASN A 102 11.68 2.36 -5.47
N ALA A 103 10.68 2.63 -6.33
CA ALA A 103 9.58 3.56 -6.04
C ALA A 103 8.75 3.18 -4.80
N THR A 104 8.67 1.90 -4.45
CA THR A 104 7.96 1.45 -3.23
C THR A 104 8.87 1.31 -2.03
N ARG A 105 10.19 1.30 -2.24
CA ARG A 105 11.19 1.01 -1.21
C ARG A 105 11.23 2.08 -0.12
N SER A 106 11.04 3.35 -0.48
CA SER A 106 11.11 4.48 0.45
C SER A 106 10.08 4.37 1.59
N ASN A 107 8.80 4.15 1.28
CA ASN A 107 7.81 3.91 2.34
C ASN A 107 7.98 2.55 3.03
N CYS A 108 8.43 1.52 2.31
CA CYS A 108 8.73 0.23 2.92
C CYS A 108 9.78 0.33 4.04
N THR A 109 10.75 1.24 3.94
CA THR A 109 11.75 1.45 5.02
C THR A 109 11.17 2.09 6.28
N LYS A 110 9.99 2.72 6.20
CA LYS A 110 9.30 3.36 7.33
C LYS A 110 8.42 2.38 8.13
N LEU A 111 8.28 1.13 7.65
CA LEU A 111 7.46 0.11 8.30
C LEU A 111 8.15 -0.42 9.56
N ASN A 112 7.42 -0.40 10.68
CA ASN A 112 7.84 -1.02 11.93
C ASN A 112 7.73 -2.55 11.88
N SER A 113 6.58 -3.05 11.40
CA SER A 113 6.36 -4.48 11.24
C SER A 113 5.65 -4.81 9.94
N LEU A 114 5.91 -6.01 9.43
CA LEU A 114 5.30 -6.57 8.23
C LEU A 114 4.77 -7.95 8.56
N TYR A 115 3.46 -8.09 8.56
CA TYR A 115 2.75 -9.36 8.72
C TYR A 115 2.31 -9.86 7.34
N LEU A 116 2.86 -11.01 6.94
CA LEU A 116 2.59 -11.61 5.64
C LEU A 116 1.54 -12.70 5.76
N ASN A 117 0.34 -12.41 5.27
CA ASN A 117 -0.72 -13.41 5.12
C ASN A 117 -0.33 -14.41 4.01
N GLY A 118 -0.19 -15.69 4.38
CA GLY A 118 0.09 -16.79 3.47
C GLY A 118 1.11 -17.79 4.01
N LYS A 119 1.11 -19.03 3.49
CA LYS A 119 1.97 -20.14 3.97
C LYS A 119 3.47 -20.01 3.63
N ARG A 120 3.96 -18.85 3.17
CA ARG A 120 5.34 -18.69 2.70
C ARG A 120 6.17 -17.93 3.72
N ARG A 121 7.24 -18.58 4.21
CA ARG A 121 8.24 -17.93 5.08
C ARG A 121 8.89 -16.76 4.34
N ALA A 122 9.17 -15.68 5.08
CA ALA A 122 9.88 -14.52 4.57
C ALA A 122 11.21 -14.94 3.91
N SER A 123 11.32 -14.73 2.60
CA SER A 123 12.53 -15.04 1.84
C SER A 123 13.64 -14.03 2.16
N LYS A 124 14.89 -14.37 1.80
CA LYS A 124 16.03 -13.44 1.93
C LYS A 124 15.79 -12.12 1.17
N LEU A 125 15.03 -12.17 0.07
CA LEU A 125 14.65 -10.99 -0.71
C LEU A 125 13.76 -10.04 0.10
N VAL A 126 12.75 -10.55 0.80
CA VAL A 126 11.90 -9.75 1.68
C VAL A 126 12.75 -9.05 2.74
N LYS A 127 13.63 -9.79 3.42
CA LYS A 127 14.51 -9.20 4.46
C LYS A 127 15.43 -8.10 3.91
N THR A 128 15.91 -8.26 2.68
CA THR A 128 16.77 -7.24 2.04
C THR A 128 15.98 -6.00 1.64
N TYR A 129 14.71 -6.18 1.27
CA TYR A 129 13.82 -5.10 0.85
C TYR A 129 13.22 -4.32 2.02
N PHE A 130 13.05 -4.98 3.16
CA PHE A 130 12.53 -4.42 4.42
C PHE A 130 13.57 -4.51 5.55
N PRO A 131 14.71 -3.80 5.44
CA PRO A 131 15.88 -4.02 6.29
C PRO A 131 15.67 -3.66 7.77
N HIS A 132 14.73 -2.76 8.07
CA HIS A 132 14.47 -2.26 9.43
C HIS A 132 13.11 -2.71 9.98
N THR A 133 12.41 -3.58 9.24
CA THR A 133 11.04 -3.99 9.57
C THR A 133 11.04 -5.34 10.26
N LYS A 134 10.31 -5.45 11.37
CA LYS A 134 10.06 -6.73 12.03
C LYS A 134 9.10 -7.56 11.18
N ILE A 135 9.59 -8.63 10.57
CA ILE A 135 8.75 -9.54 9.78
C ILE A 135 8.14 -10.60 10.72
N LEU A 136 6.80 -10.68 10.72
CA LEU A 136 6.00 -11.54 11.59
C LEU A 136 5.34 -12.66 10.78
#